data_AF-A0A812Y131-F1
#
_entry.id   AF-A0A812Y131-F1
#
_cell.length_a   1.000
_cell.length_b   1.000
_cell.length_c   1.000
_cell.angle_alpha   90.00
_cell.angle_beta   90.00
_cell.angle_gamma   90.00
#
_symmetry.space_group_name_H-M   'P 1'
#
loop_
_entity.id
_entity.type
_entity.pdbx_description
1 polymer ?
#
loop_
_entity_poly.entity_id
_entity_poly.type
_entity_poly.pdbx_seq_one_letter_code
_entity_poly.pdbx_strand_id
1 'polypeptide(L)'
;MVPSWSYCLLPCAAFFFASVQAQPDTDSECELAKAEILKTWSLKELRDATARSRAARSTANSADVNCPSECGWCDFIAEWGQVEVTSDIPYGRAFNQELDEEEVLYMDQYLVHQGQDGFKYKPVMIVIHGGAFLKSSTKTSNWAPTVSKYFAMYGFHVVSLEYRRYGEYCRNWGTSGCPEIMYGAPVHDAMAAVRYLVKNNASLAIDTSKIALFGCSAGGLTLTHLMMMNYGEGDSGNPGYPSAVHAGISLSGGYWKSTMWKYRKTAVGSIPPYMAIHNTGDWIVSYDKAESAIELAQELEASNYLLSLSGNGHCPNVIIPGSADYEFDKVVGFLVNSLRLCNEVIVFP
;
A
#
# COMPACT_ATOMS: atom_id res chain seq x y z
N MET A 1 24.12 19.16 26.68
CA MET A 1 23.82 20.17 25.64
C MET A 1 23.95 19.47 24.30
N VAL A 2 22.83 19.28 23.62
CA VAL A 2 22.72 18.55 22.34
C VAL A 2 22.98 19.55 21.21
N PRO A 3 23.93 19.33 20.30
CA PRO A 3 24.06 20.19 19.13
C PRO A 3 23.04 19.80 18.06
N SER A 4 22.43 20.83 17.50
CA SER A 4 21.46 20.88 16.43
C SER A 4 21.96 20.27 15.12
N TRP A 5 21.14 19.41 14.51
CA TRP A 5 21.29 18.90 13.16
C TRP A 5 20.75 19.93 12.16
N SER A 6 21.65 20.73 11.62
CA SER A 6 21.49 21.40 10.33
C SER A 6 22.55 20.80 9.40
N TYR A 7 22.31 20.85 8.08
CA TYR A 7 23.16 20.33 6.98
C TYR A 7 22.79 18.94 6.44
N CYS A 8 21.73 18.89 5.62
CA CYS A 8 21.66 18.05 4.42
C CYS A 8 21.73 18.97 3.19
N LEU A 9 22.85 19.68 3.04
CA LEU A 9 23.27 20.27 1.78
C LEU A 9 24.64 19.67 1.43
N LEU A 10 24.59 18.61 0.62
CA LEU A 10 25.68 17.99 -0.16
C LEU A 10 26.79 17.25 0.62
N PRO A 11 27.24 16.07 0.10
CA PRO A 11 27.47 15.84 -1.32
C PRO A 11 26.62 14.73 -1.97
N CYS A 12 25.58 15.14 -2.71
CA CYS A 12 25.10 14.45 -3.93
C CYS A 12 25.94 14.80 -5.18
N ALA A 13 27.06 15.52 -5.03
CA ALA A 13 27.90 15.96 -6.14
C ALA A 13 29.28 15.31 -6.05
N ALA A 14 29.36 14.02 -6.37
CA ALA A 14 30.67 13.37 -6.57
C ALA A 14 30.64 12.13 -7.47
N PHE A 15 29.64 11.87 -8.32
CA PHE A 15 29.79 10.91 -9.42
C PHE A 15 28.84 11.32 -10.57
N PHE A 16 29.38 11.39 -11.79
CA PHE A 16 28.71 11.72 -13.07
C PHE A 16 28.48 13.20 -13.40
N PHE A 17 29.52 13.84 -13.94
CA PHE A 17 29.36 14.83 -15.01
C PHE A 17 29.61 14.15 -16.36
N ALA A 18 28.53 13.87 -17.10
CA ALA A 18 28.49 13.93 -18.57
C ALA A 18 27.04 13.82 -19.07
N SER A 19 26.47 14.97 -19.46
CA SER A 19 25.37 15.16 -20.39
C SER A 19 24.09 14.31 -20.24
N VAL A 20 23.04 14.87 -19.60
CA VAL A 20 21.65 14.97 -20.10
C VAL A 20 20.93 16.03 -19.25
N GLN A 21 20.20 16.95 -19.88
CA GLN A 21 19.33 17.93 -19.21
C GLN A 21 18.06 17.24 -18.68
N ALA A 22 18.02 16.95 -17.39
CA ALA A 22 16.81 16.83 -16.58
C ALA A 22 17.18 17.13 -15.12
N GLN A 23 16.49 18.07 -14.46
CA GLN A 23 16.65 18.23 -13.01
C GLN A 23 16.03 16.98 -12.34
N PRO A 24 16.77 16.24 -11.50
CA PRO A 24 16.18 15.16 -10.73
C PRO A 24 15.26 15.74 -9.64
N ASP A 25 14.09 15.14 -9.44
CA ASP A 25 13.19 15.42 -8.32
C ASP A 25 13.89 15.03 -7.01
N THR A 26 14.45 16.02 -6.32
CA THR A 26 15.39 15.89 -5.20
C THR A 26 14.81 15.22 -3.94
N ASP A 27 13.49 15.07 -3.84
CA ASP A 27 12.85 14.40 -2.70
C ASP A 27 12.82 12.87 -2.87
N SER A 28 12.70 12.38 -4.11
CA SER A 28 12.63 10.94 -4.37
C SER A 28 13.97 10.23 -4.17
N GLU A 29 15.07 10.84 -4.60
CA GLU A 29 16.42 10.29 -4.44
C GLU A 29 16.89 10.32 -2.97
N CYS A 30 16.48 11.33 -2.20
CA CYS A 30 16.80 11.45 -0.78
C CYS A 30 16.06 10.39 0.05
N GLU A 31 14.80 10.11 -0.27
CA GLU A 31 14.00 9.09 0.40
C GLU A 31 14.45 7.65 0.03
N LEU A 32 14.91 7.44 -1.20
CA LEU A 32 15.58 6.18 -1.60
C LEU A 32 16.90 5.98 -0.83
N ALA A 33 17.70 7.02 -0.65
CA ALA A 33 18.95 6.95 0.11
C ALA A 33 18.74 6.61 1.60
N LYS A 34 17.66 7.12 2.21
CA LYS A 34 17.27 6.74 3.59
C LYS A 34 16.83 5.29 3.68
N ALA A 35 16.09 4.80 2.69
CA ALA A 35 15.71 3.40 2.62
C ALA A 35 16.93 2.47 2.48
N GLU A 36 17.98 2.88 1.75
CA GLU A 36 19.24 2.12 1.64
C GLU A 36 19.95 1.96 2.98
N ILE A 37 19.97 2.99 3.83
CA ILE A 37 20.59 2.93 5.16
C ILE A 37 19.87 1.90 6.05
N LEU A 38 18.54 1.80 5.92
CA LEU A 38 17.75 0.88 6.73
C LEU A 38 17.97 -0.59 6.34
N LYS A 39 18.48 -0.86 5.12
CA LYS A 39 18.88 -2.22 4.72
C LYS A 39 20.07 -2.74 5.49
N THR A 40 20.87 -1.87 6.10
CA THR A 40 22.06 -2.25 6.87
C THR A 40 21.79 -2.38 8.37
N TRP A 41 20.58 -2.05 8.83
CA TRP A 41 20.24 -2.08 10.24
C TRP A 41 19.95 -3.50 10.70
N SER A 42 20.50 -3.84 11.86
CA SER A 42 20.14 -5.06 12.59
C SER A 42 18.70 -5.01 13.09
N LEU A 43 18.12 -6.18 13.39
CA LEU A 43 16.78 -6.27 13.95
C LEU A 43 16.63 -5.46 15.25
N LYS A 44 17.69 -5.41 16.07
CA LYS A 44 17.70 -4.59 17.29
C LYS A 44 17.61 -3.10 16.98
N GLU A 45 18.34 -2.60 16.00
CA GLU A 45 18.32 -1.17 15.63
C GLU A 45 16.97 -0.74 15.06
N LEU A 46 16.35 -1.60 14.25
CA LEU A 46 14.99 -1.41 13.75
C LEU A 46 13.99 -1.31 14.91
N ARG A 47 14.00 -2.26 15.84
CA ARG A 47 13.14 -2.27 17.04
C ARG A 47 13.36 -1.04 17.92
N ASP A 48 14.62 -0.67 18.15
CA ASP A 48 14.98 0.50 18.95
C ASP A 48 14.48 1.80 18.30
N ALA A 49 14.50 1.91 16.97
CA ALA A 49 13.97 3.07 16.26
C ALA A 49 12.43 3.15 16.32
N THR A 50 11.73 2.03 16.14
CA THR A 50 10.27 1.93 16.32
C THR A 50 9.88 2.33 17.75
N ALA A 51 10.58 1.79 18.77
CA ALA A 51 10.34 2.14 20.17
C ALA A 51 10.53 3.65 20.46
N ARG A 52 11.58 4.27 19.89
CA ARG A 52 11.81 5.73 20.02
C ARG A 52 10.68 6.54 19.39
N SER A 53 10.23 6.14 18.19
CA SER A 53 9.08 6.77 17.52
C SER A 53 7.82 6.74 18.38
N ARG A 54 7.48 5.57 18.94
CA ARG A 54 6.33 5.39 19.84
C ARG A 54 6.42 6.26 21.09
N ALA A 55 7.58 6.29 21.75
CA ALA A 55 7.80 7.07 22.96
C ALA A 55 7.61 8.58 22.74
N ALA A 56 8.07 9.10 21.59
CA ALA A 56 7.94 10.50 21.22
C ALA A 56 6.48 10.96 20.99
N ARG A 57 5.55 10.02 20.76
CA ARG A 57 4.14 10.29 20.39
C ARG A 57 3.14 10.19 21.53
N SER A 58 3.55 9.73 22.71
CA SER A 58 2.67 9.55 23.89
C SER A 58 2.01 10.84 24.42
N THR A 59 2.18 11.97 23.74
CA THR A 59 1.65 13.30 24.07
C THR A 59 0.48 13.76 23.18
N ALA A 60 0.02 12.95 22.21
CA ALA A 60 -1.07 13.33 21.29
C ALA A 60 -2.31 12.42 21.40
N ASN A 61 -3.49 13.03 21.58
CA ASN A 61 -4.82 12.41 21.68
C ASN A 61 -5.26 11.67 20.39
N SER A 62 -4.76 10.44 20.16
CA SER A 62 -5.33 9.50 19.18
C SER A 62 -5.09 8.04 19.58
N ALA A 63 -5.53 7.68 20.79
CA ALA A 63 -5.26 6.36 21.39
C ALA A 63 -5.72 5.15 20.54
N ASP A 64 -6.65 5.33 19.59
CA ASP A 64 -7.33 4.20 18.90
C ASP A 64 -6.60 3.64 17.66
N VAL A 65 -5.54 4.29 17.16
CA VAL A 65 -4.85 3.86 15.92
C VAL A 65 -3.42 3.39 16.18
N ASN A 66 -2.92 3.57 17.40
CA ASN A 66 -1.55 3.20 17.73
C ASN A 66 -1.41 1.70 17.98
N CYS A 67 -0.23 1.20 17.65
CA CYS A 67 0.14 -0.18 17.87
C CYS A 67 0.16 -0.53 19.38
N PRO A 68 -0.59 -1.55 19.84
CA PRO A 68 -0.60 -1.94 21.25
C PRO A 68 0.77 -2.46 21.71
N SER A 69 1.21 -2.07 22.92
CA SER A 69 2.55 -2.35 23.45
C SER A 69 2.87 -3.84 23.59
N GLU A 70 1.86 -4.65 23.89
CA GLU A 70 1.94 -6.08 24.13
C GLU A 70 1.74 -6.92 22.86
N CYS A 71 1.47 -6.27 21.72
CA CYS A 71 1.17 -6.96 20.48
C CYS A 71 2.44 -7.29 19.70
N GLY A 72 2.74 -8.57 19.52
CA GLY A 72 3.92 -9.01 18.78
C GLY A 72 3.95 -8.58 17.30
N TRP A 73 2.78 -8.26 16.72
CA TRP A 73 2.63 -7.71 15.37
C TRP A 73 2.98 -6.22 15.26
N CYS A 74 3.33 -5.58 16.38
CA CYS A 74 3.71 -4.17 16.44
C CYS A 74 5.22 -3.95 16.45
N ASP A 75 5.99 -4.93 15.99
CA ASP A 75 7.43 -4.78 15.82
C ASP A 75 7.97 -5.64 14.68
N PHE A 76 9.18 -5.29 14.23
CA PHE A 76 9.88 -6.08 13.22
C PHE A 76 10.25 -7.46 13.77
N ILE A 77 10.05 -8.48 12.95
CA ILE A 77 10.41 -9.87 13.25
C ILE A 77 11.60 -10.36 12.40
N ALA A 78 11.96 -9.62 11.36
CA ALA A 78 13.03 -9.97 10.45
C ALA A 78 13.78 -8.73 9.93
N GLU A 79 15.00 -8.97 9.48
CA GLU A 79 15.85 -7.98 8.82
C GLU A 79 15.57 -7.93 7.32
N TRP A 80 15.96 -6.82 6.67
CA TRP A 80 15.72 -6.61 5.24
C TRP A 80 16.25 -7.73 4.34
N GLY A 81 17.44 -8.25 4.68
CA GLY A 81 18.11 -9.33 3.93
C GLY A 81 17.45 -10.70 4.07
N GLN A 82 16.55 -10.87 5.05
CA GLN A 82 15.83 -12.12 5.27
C GLN A 82 14.50 -12.20 4.49
N VAL A 83 14.11 -11.12 3.80
CA VAL A 83 12.93 -11.13 2.94
C VAL A 83 13.29 -11.67 1.57
N GLU A 84 12.74 -12.85 1.26
CA GLU A 84 12.81 -13.45 -0.05
C GLU A 84 11.79 -12.84 -1.00
N VAL A 85 12.17 -12.73 -2.27
CA VAL A 85 11.30 -12.21 -3.33
C VAL A 85 11.18 -13.25 -4.43
N THR A 86 9.95 -13.70 -4.69
CA THR A 86 9.63 -14.53 -5.85
C THR A 86 8.88 -13.67 -6.86
N SER A 87 9.51 -13.40 -8.00
CA SER A 87 8.96 -12.49 -9.00
C SER A 87 8.10 -13.18 -10.06
N ASP A 88 7.23 -12.38 -10.67
CA ASP A 88 6.46 -12.73 -11.86
C ASP A 88 5.61 -14.01 -11.73
N ILE A 89 4.92 -14.16 -10.59
CA ILE A 89 3.93 -15.21 -10.37
C ILE A 89 2.65 -14.83 -11.13
N PRO A 90 2.20 -15.60 -12.14
CA PRO A 90 0.97 -15.30 -12.84
C PRO A 90 -0.23 -15.57 -11.93
N TYR A 91 -1.07 -14.57 -11.71
CA TYR A 91 -2.28 -14.70 -10.89
C TYR A 91 -3.57 -14.72 -11.73
N GLY A 92 -3.53 -14.21 -12.95
CA GLY A 92 -4.71 -14.02 -13.78
C GLY A 92 -4.39 -13.69 -15.24
N ARG A 93 -5.45 -13.48 -16.01
CA ARG A 93 -5.39 -12.98 -17.38
C ARG A 93 -6.65 -12.18 -17.67
N ALA A 94 -6.54 -11.12 -18.44
CA ALA A 94 -7.68 -10.33 -18.83
C ALA A 94 -7.44 -9.66 -20.18
N PHE A 95 -8.50 -9.49 -20.96
CA PHE A 95 -8.42 -8.74 -22.20
C PHE A 95 -8.02 -7.28 -21.94
N ASN A 96 -6.97 -6.81 -22.61
CA ASN A 96 -6.52 -5.43 -22.61
C ASN A 96 -7.05 -4.74 -23.87
N GLN A 97 -7.98 -3.80 -23.69
CA GLN A 97 -8.64 -3.10 -24.79
C GLN A 97 -7.71 -2.13 -25.55
N GLU A 98 -6.66 -1.61 -24.90
CA GLU A 98 -5.69 -0.75 -25.59
C GLU A 98 -4.78 -1.57 -26.50
N LEU A 99 -4.43 -2.78 -26.08
CA LEU A 99 -3.53 -3.68 -26.83
C LEU A 99 -4.27 -4.62 -27.79
N ASP A 100 -5.60 -4.76 -27.65
CA ASP A 100 -6.43 -5.71 -28.39
C ASP A 100 -5.98 -7.18 -28.21
N GLU A 101 -5.52 -7.53 -27.01
CA GLU A 101 -5.00 -8.86 -26.68
C GLU A 101 -5.24 -9.26 -25.22
N GLU A 102 -5.07 -10.56 -24.91
CA GLU A 102 -5.08 -11.06 -23.53
C GLU A 102 -3.77 -10.70 -22.82
N GLU A 103 -3.86 -9.92 -21.75
CA GLU A 103 -2.72 -9.59 -20.88
C GLU A 103 -2.66 -10.59 -19.73
N VAL A 104 -1.49 -11.21 -19.53
CA VAL A 104 -1.22 -12.03 -18.34
C VAL A 104 -0.86 -11.11 -17.18
N LEU A 105 -1.52 -11.32 -16.04
CA LEU A 105 -1.34 -10.50 -14.84
C LEU A 105 -0.40 -11.20 -13.86
N TYR A 106 0.65 -10.48 -13.46
CA TYR A 106 1.73 -11.00 -12.63
C TYR A 106 1.79 -10.32 -11.25
N MET A 107 2.33 -11.01 -10.26
CA MET A 107 2.66 -10.42 -8.96
C MET A 107 4.03 -10.86 -8.48
N ASP A 108 4.64 -10.05 -7.64
CA ASP A 108 5.84 -10.39 -6.89
C ASP A 108 5.44 -10.71 -5.45
N GLN A 109 5.93 -11.83 -4.93
CA GLN A 109 5.69 -12.28 -3.57
C GLN A 109 6.89 -11.97 -2.69
N TYR A 110 6.66 -11.39 -1.51
CA TYR A 110 7.68 -11.07 -0.51
C TYR A 110 7.39 -11.81 0.79
N LEU A 111 8.34 -12.63 1.24
CA LEU A 111 8.16 -13.48 2.42
C LEU A 111 9.42 -13.56 3.27
N VAL A 112 9.22 -13.53 4.58
CA VAL A 112 10.15 -14.14 5.54
C VAL A 112 9.81 -15.62 5.63
N HIS A 113 10.80 -16.50 5.55
CA HIS A 113 10.58 -17.95 5.50
C HIS A 113 9.75 -18.50 6.67
N GLN A 114 8.90 -19.49 6.34
CA GLN A 114 8.04 -20.19 7.28
C GLN A 114 8.87 -20.85 8.40
N GLY A 115 8.42 -20.69 9.65
CA GLY A 115 9.07 -21.28 10.82
C GLY A 115 10.21 -20.44 11.42
N GLN A 116 10.66 -19.38 10.74
CA GLN A 116 11.52 -18.37 11.36
C GLN A 116 10.73 -17.30 12.12
N ASP A 117 9.43 -17.18 11.83
CA ASP A 117 8.54 -16.18 12.42
C ASP A 117 7.44 -16.75 13.33
N GLY A 118 7.31 -18.08 13.42
CA GLY A 118 6.36 -18.74 14.33
C GLY A 118 4.90 -18.76 13.87
N PHE A 119 4.57 -18.27 12.66
CA PHE A 119 3.19 -18.21 12.17
C PHE A 119 2.82 -19.38 11.26
N LYS A 120 1.73 -20.10 11.61
CA LYS A 120 1.18 -21.16 10.76
C LYS A 120 0.43 -20.63 9.53
N TYR A 121 -0.35 -19.56 9.70
CA TYR A 121 -1.07 -18.87 8.64
C TYR A 121 -0.83 -17.38 8.77
N LYS A 122 -0.41 -16.74 7.68
CA LYS A 122 -0.05 -15.31 7.69
C LYS A 122 -1.20 -14.43 7.19
N PRO A 123 -1.46 -13.27 7.82
CA PRO A 123 -2.26 -12.23 7.19
C PRO A 123 -1.59 -11.77 5.90
N VAL A 124 -2.40 -11.35 4.94
CA VAL A 124 -1.95 -10.95 3.61
C VAL A 124 -1.96 -9.44 3.47
N MET A 125 -0.90 -8.90 2.88
CA MET A 125 -0.86 -7.52 2.40
C MET A 125 -0.74 -7.51 0.88
N ILE A 126 -1.69 -6.89 0.20
CA ILE A 126 -1.62 -6.66 -1.24
C ILE A 126 -1.19 -5.22 -1.48
N VAL A 127 -0.04 -5.05 -2.11
CA VAL A 127 0.52 -3.75 -2.48
C VAL A 127 0.17 -3.44 -3.93
N ILE A 128 -0.46 -2.29 -4.16
CA ILE A 128 -0.84 -1.81 -5.49
C ILE A 128 -0.01 -0.57 -5.80
N HIS A 129 0.89 -0.68 -6.77
CA HIS A 129 1.82 0.39 -7.10
C HIS A 129 1.11 1.62 -7.71
N GLY A 130 1.73 2.79 -7.54
CA GLY A 130 1.31 4.03 -8.18
C GLY A 130 1.89 4.20 -9.59
N GLY A 131 1.80 5.42 -10.14
CA GLY A 131 2.37 5.75 -11.45
C GLY A 131 1.36 6.17 -12.50
N ALA A 132 0.30 6.89 -12.08
CA ALA A 132 -0.70 7.48 -12.97
C ALA A 132 -1.36 6.50 -13.97
N PHE A 133 -1.37 5.20 -13.65
CA PHE A 133 -1.82 4.14 -14.55
C PHE A 133 -1.04 4.09 -15.87
N LEU A 134 0.24 4.50 -15.87
CA LEU A 134 1.13 4.47 -17.03
C LEU A 134 1.83 3.12 -17.12
N LYS A 135 1.99 2.60 -18.33
CA LYS A 135 2.66 1.31 -18.60
C LYS A 135 4.12 1.28 -18.15
N SER A 136 4.76 2.45 -18.03
CA SER A 136 6.13 2.59 -17.54
C SER A 136 6.31 2.38 -16.04
N SER A 137 5.22 2.37 -15.26
CA SER A 137 5.25 2.16 -13.81
C SER A 137 4.70 0.79 -13.48
N THR A 138 5.52 -0.03 -12.82
CA THR A 138 5.30 -1.46 -12.56
C THR A 138 5.33 -1.79 -11.07
N LYS A 139 5.06 -3.04 -10.70
CA LYS A 139 5.18 -3.56 -9.32
C LYS A 139 6.59 -3.45 -8.73
N THR A 140 7.58 -3.24 -9.59
CA THR A 140 8.99 -3.04 -9.22
C THR A 140 9.41 -1.56 -9.15
N SER A 141 8.49 -0.63 -9.39
CA SER A 141 8.77 0.80 -9.46
C SER A 141 8.66 1.51 -8.10
N ASN A 142 9.48 2.54 -7.91
CA ASN A 142 9.40 3.51 -6.82
C ASN A 142 9.35 2.86 -5.41
N TRP A 143 8.34 3.22 -4.62
CA TRP A 143 8.17 2.83 -3.22
C TRP A 143 7.66 1.39 -3.03
N ALA A 144 7.07 0.78 -4.06
CA ALA A 144 6.32 -0.48 -3.93
C ALA A 144 7.19 -1.66 -3.44
N PRO A 145 8.40 -1.90 -3.98
CA PRO A 145 9.27 -2.97 -3.47
C PRO A 145 9.69 -2.74 -2.02
N THR A 146 9.97 -1.48 -1.67
CA THR A 146 10.42 -1.11 -0.34
C THR A 146 9.33 -1.38 0.68
N VAL A 147 8.14 -0.82 0.51
CA VAL A 147 7.03 -1.06 1.45
C VAL A 147 6.64 -2.54 1.51
N SER A 148 6.74 -3.27 0.39
CA SER A 148 6.44 -4.70 0.36
C SER A 148 7.38 -5.47 1.29
N LYS A 149 8.68 -5.12 1.28
CA LYS A 149 9.65 -5.67 2.23
C LYS A 149 9.37 -5.26 3.67
N TYR A 150 9.00 -4.01 3.93
CA TYR A 150 8.64 -3.56 5.29
C TYR A 150 7.48 -4.38 5.87
N PHE A 151 6.39 -4.57 5.12
CA PHE A 151 5.28 -5.40 5.59
C PHE A 151 5.69 -6.88 5.76
N ALA A 152 6.54 -7.41 4.88
CA ALA A 152 7.07 -8.77 5.04
C ALA A 152 7.93 -8.91 6.32
N MET A 153 8.73 -7.89 6.65
CA MET A 153 9.53 -7.84 7.89
C MET A 153 8.68 -7.72 9.17
N TYR A 154 7.40 -7.36 9.05
CA TYR A 154 6.39 -7.43 10.12
C TYR A 154 5.64 -8.78 10.15
N GLY A 155 5.94 -9.70 9.23
CA GLY A 155 5.38 -11.06 9.19
C GLY A 155 4.22 -11.25 8.22
N PHE A 156 3.81 -10.23 7.47
CA PHE A 156 2.76 -10.38 6.46
C PHE A 156 3.24 -11.26 5.30
N HIS A 157 2.31 -12.02 4.72
CA HIS A 157 2.48 -12.54 3.37
C HIS A 157 2.18 -11.42 2.39
N VAL A 158 3.19 -10.89 1.71
CA VAL A 158 2.99 -9.72 0.86
C VAL A 158 3.01 -10.10 -0.61
N VAL A 159 2.08 -9.54 -1.39
CA VAL A 159 2.12 -9.60 -2.86
C VAL A 159 2.01 -8.18 -3.44
N SER A 160 2.86 -7.85 -4.41
CA SER A 160 2.84 -6.60 -5.18
C SER A 160 2.34 -6.90 -6.59
N LEU A 161 1.29 -6.23 -7.04
CA LEU A 161 0.57 -6.61 -8.27
C LEU A 161 1.00 -5.77 -9.48
N GLU A 162 1.18 -6.41 -10.64
CA GLU A 162 0.85 -5.77 -11.92
C GLU A 162 -0.67 -5.72 -12.09
N TYR A 163 -1.16 -4.71 -12.82
CA TYR A 163 -2.55 -4.57 -13.20
C TYR A 163 -2.66 -3.87 -14.56
N ARG A 164 -3.79 -4.05 -15.26
CA ARG A 164 -4.04 -3.36 -16.54
C ARG A 164 -4.06 -1.85 -16.33
N ARG A 165 -3.35 -1.15 -17.19
CA ARG A 165 -3.08 0.29 -17.08
C ARG A 165 -3.52 0.98 -18.35
N TYR A 166 -4.39 1.98 -18.20
CA TYR A 166 -5.02 2.71 -19.31
C TYR A 166 -4.69 4.20 -19.29
N GLY A 167 -3.65 4.64 -18.56
CA GLY A 167 -3.30 6.05 -18.42
C GLY A 167 -3.03 6.73 -19.76
N GLU A 168 -2.21 6.10 -20.61
CA GLU A 168 -1.88 6.60 -21.95
C GLU A 168 -3.11 6.60 -22.86
N TYR A 169 -3.87 5.50 -22.87
CA TYR A 169 -5.13 5.37 -23.62
C TYR A 169 -6.10 6.50 -23.27
N CYS A 170 -6.36 6.68 -21.98
CA CYS A 170 -7.27 7.68 -21.45
C CYS A 170 -6.85 9.13 -21.74
N ARG A 171 -5.55 9.41 -21.68
CA ARG A 171 -5.03 10.74 -21.98
C ARG A 171 -5.29 11.14 -23.44
N ASN A 172 -5.28 10.18 -24.35
CA ASN A 172 -5.42 10.41 -25.78
C ASN A 172 -6.88 10.47 -26.25
N TRP A 173 -7.83 9.84 -25.53
CA TRP A 173 -9.23 9.71 -25.96
C TRP A 173 -10.17 10.83 -25.47
N GLY A 174 -9.68 11.75 -24.64
CA GLY A 174 -10.54 12.74 -23.99
C GLY A 174 -11.47 12.08 -22.97
N THR A 175 -12.12 12.89 -22.13
CA THR A 175 -12.81 12.45 -20.90
C THR A 175 -14.04 11.55 -21.07
N SER A 176 -14.38 11.12 -22.30
CA SER A 176 -15.56 10.30 -22.59
C SER A 176 -15.21 8.81 -22.47
N GLY A 177 -15.80 8.10 -21.50
CA GLY A 177 -15.66 6.63 -21.35
C GLY A 177 -14.40 6.14 -20.61
N CYS A 178 -13.35 6.96 -20.55
CA CYS A 178 -12.11 6.62 -19.85
C CYS A 178 -12.27 6.25 -18.34
N PRO A 179 -13.10 6.95 -17.52
CA PRO A 179 -13.10 6.70 -16.08
C PRO A 179 -13.47 5.27 -15.68
N GLU A 180 -14.34 4.60 -16.46
CA GLU A 180 -14.80 3.24 -16.11
C GLU A 180 -13.70 2.21 -16.35
N ILE A 181 -13.01 2.27 -17.50
CA ILE A 181 -11.92 1.34 -17.79
C ILE A 181 -10.66 1.65 -16.98
N MET A 182 -10.35 2.93 -16.76
CA MET A 182 -9.17 3.39 -16.03
C MET A 182 -9.16 2.94 -14.57
N TYR A 183 -10.34 2.91 -13.92
CA TYR A 183 -10.46 2.49 -12.52
C TYR A 183 -11.01 1.07 -12.36
N GLY A 184 -11.93 0.65 -13.23
CA GLY A 184 -12.59 -0.66 -13.14
C GLY A 184 -11.65 -1.83 -13.48
N ALA A 185 -10.83 -1.70 -14.53
CA ALA A 185 -9.93 -2.78 -14.94
C ALA A 185 -8.87 -3.10 -13.84
N PRO A 186 -8.16 -2.11 -13.26
CA PRO A 186 -7.30 -2.37 -12.10
C PRO A 186 -8.02 -3.00 -10.90
N VAL A 187 -9.28 -2.62 -10.65
CA VAL A 187 -10.08 -3.22 -9.58
C VAL A 187 -10.36 -4.70 -9.85
N HIS A 188 -10.79 -5.05 -11.05
CA HIS A 188 -11.02 -6.45 -11.44
C HIS A 188 -9.75 -7.30 -11.33
N ASP A 189 -8.61 -6.71 -11.69
CA ASP A 189 -7.30 -7.37 -11.63
C ASP A 189 -6.87 -7.58 -10.17
N ALA A 190 -7.02 -6.58 -9.31
CA ALA A 190 -6.79 -6.72 -7.87
C ALA A 190 -7.73 -7.74 -7.21
N MET A 191 -9.01 -7.78 -7.61
CA MET A 191 -9.96 -8.82 -7.17
C MET A 191 -9.54 -10.22 -7.64
N ALA A 192 -9.01 -10.36 -8.86
CA ALA A 192 -8.48 -11.64 -9.34
C ALA A 192 -7.25 -12.11 -8.55
N ALA A 193 -6.41 -11.18 -8.09
CA ALA A 193 -5.30 -11.51 -7.18
C ALA A 193 -5.83 -12.01 -5.82
N VAL A 194 -6.85 -11.38 -5.25
CA VAL A 194 -7.50 -11.89 -4.02
C VAL A 194 -8.04 -13.31 -4.25
N ARG A 195 -8.74 -13.54 -5.36
CA ARG A 195 -9.25 -14.87 -5.71
C ARG A 195 -8.14 -15.90 -5.88
N TYR A 196 -7.01 -15.52 -6.49
CA TYR A 196 -5.84 -16.38 -6.58
C TYR A 196 -5.32 -16.77 -5.19
N LEU A 197 -5.17 -15.79 -4.30
CA LEU A 197 -4.71 -16.03 -2.92
C LEU A 197 -5.66 -16.97 -2.20
N VAL A 198 -6.97 -16.72 -2.26
CA VAL A 198 -7.97 -17.58 -1.62
C VAL A 198 -7.93 -19.00 -2.19
N LYS A 199 -7.85 -19.15 -3.51
CA LYS A 199 -7.73 -20.46 -4.16
C LYS A 199 -6.50 -21.25 -3.72
N ASN A 200 -5.39 -20.57 -3.48
CA ASN A 200 -4.09 -21.18 -3.16
C ASN A 200 -3.74 -21.08 -1.66
N ASN A 201 -4.72 -20.79 -0.79
CA ASN A 201 -4.45 -20.46 0.61
C ASN A 201 -3.64 -21.52 1.37
N ALA A 202 -3.91 -22.80 1.12
CA ALA A 202 -3.27 -23.91 1.83
C ALA A 202 -1.79 -24.03 1.43
N SER A 203 -1.48 -23.89 0.14
CA SER A 203 -0.09 -23.91 -0.36
C SER A 203 0.68 -22.65 0.00
N LEU A 204 -0.01 -21.52 0.12
CA LEU A 204 0.60 -20.24 0.50
C LEU A 204 0.69 -20.05 2.03
N ALA A 205 0.02 -20.92 2.80
CA ALA A 205 -0.13 -20.85 4.24
C ALA A 205 -0.50 -19.44 4.72
N ILE A 206 -1.60 -18.93 4.16
CA ILE A 206 -2.19 -17.62 4.47
C ILE A 206 -3.54 -17.74 5.14
N ASP A 207 -3.90 -16.73 5.91
CA ASP A 207 -5.23 -16.56 6.47
C ASP A 207 -6.06 -15.65 5.56
N THR A 208 -7.02 -16.24 4.85
CA THR A 208 -7.89 -15.53 3.92
C THR A 208 -8.93 -14.64 4.61
N SER A 209 -9.09 -14.74 5.93
CA SER A 209 -9.91 -13.82 6.73
C SER A 209 -9.16 -12.53 7.10
N LYS A 210 -7.89 -12.41 6.71
CA LYS A 210 -7.01 -11.29 7.06
C LYS A 210 -6.25 -10.76 5.85
N ILE A 211 -6.97 -10.27 4.85
CA ILE A 211 -6.40 -9.71 3.62
C ILE A 211 -6.54 -8.18 3.64
N ALA A 212 -5.42 -7.46 3.64
CA ALA A 212 -5.39 -6.00 3.58
C ALA A 212 -4.83 -5.49 2.25
N LEU A 213 -5.22 -4.26 1.90
CA LEU A 213 -4.71 -3.53 0.74
C LEU A 213 -3.86 -2.34 1.18
N PHE A 214 -2.79 -2.06 0.44
CA PHE A 214 -1.99 -0.84 0.58
C PHE A 214 -1.65 -0.29 -0.80
N GLY A 215 -1.76 1.02 -0.98
CA GLY A 215 -1.47 1.62 -2.28
C GLY A 215 -1.34 3.12 -2.22
N CYS A 216 -0.60 3.67 -3.18
CA CYS A 216 -0.46 5.11 -3.34
C CYS A 216 -0.82 5.60 -4.73
N SER A 217 -1.39 6.81 -4.84
CA SER A 217 -1.71 7.47 -6.10
C SER A 217 -2.65 6.58 -6.91
N ALA A 218 -2.31 6.20 -8.15
CA ALA A 218 -3.06 5.22 -8.94
C ALA A 218 -3.41 3.92 -8.17
N GLY A 219 -2.51 3.43 -7.32
CA GLY A 219 -2.77 2.26 -6.47
C GLY A 219 -3.71 2.57 -5.29
N GLY A 220 -3.62 3.77 -4.72
CA GLY A 220 -4.54 4.26 -3.69
C GLY A 220 -5.95 4.49 -4.23
N LEU A 221 -6.05 5.03 -5.45
CA LEU A 221 -7.31 5.12 -6.20
C LEU A 221 -7.88 3.72 -6.47
N THR A 222 -7.06 2.79 -6.96
CA THR A 222 -7.49 1.41 -7.26
C THR A 222 -8.06 0.71 -6.03
N LEU A 223 -7.36 0.73 -4.90
CA LEU A 223 -7.86 0.06 -3.69
C LEU A 223 -9.09 0.77 -3.11
N THR A 224 -9.15 2.10 -3.18
CA THR A 224 -10.35 2.85 -2.74
C THR A 224 -11.55 2.44 -3.59
N HIS A 225 -11.37 2.39 -4.90
CA HIS A 225 -12.40 1.96 -5.83
C HIS A 225 -12.83 0.51 -5.60
N LEU A 226 -11.89 -0.42 -5.35
CA LEU A 226 -12.22 -1.81 -4.99
C LEU A 226 -13.09 -1.87 -3.73
N MET A 227 -12.74 -1.08 -2.71
CA MET A 227 -13.44 -1.12 -1.43
C MET A 227 -14.80 -0.43 -1.48
N MET A 228 -14.95 0.64 -2.27
CA MET A 228 -16.09 1.56 -2.18
C MET A 228 -17.02 1.56 -3.38
N MET A 229 -16.60 1.01 -4.52
CA MET A 229 -17.38 0.98 -5.76
C MET A 229 -17.79 -0.44 -6.14
N ASN A 230 -18.89 -0.55 -6.89
CA ASN A 230 -19.46 -1.77 -7.43
C ASN A 230 -19.16 -1.86 -8.93
N TYR A 231 -17.98 -2.36 -9.28
CA TYR A 231 -17.61 -2.70 -10.65
C TYR A 231 -17.95 -4.16 -11.03
N GLY A 232 -18.53 -4.93 -10.10
CA GLY A 232 -18.67 -6.39 -10.23
C GLY A 232 -17.34 -7.12 -10.05
N GLU A 233 -17.38 -8.45 -10.12
CA GLU A 233 -16.20 -9.31 -9.88
C GLU A 233 -15.16 -9.26 -11.00
N GLY A 234 -15.56 -8.84 -12.20
CA GLY A 234 -14.75 -8.94 -13.41
C GLY A 234 -14.45 -10.39 -13.82
N ASP A 235 -13.63 -10.54 -14.84
CA ASP A 235 -13.26 -11.82 -15.46
C ASP A 235 -11.74 -12.06 -15.49
N SER A 236 -10.94 -11.23 -14.80
CA SER A 236 -9.47 -11.27 -14.79
C SER A 236 -8.83 -12.54 -14.22
N GLY A 237 -9.64 -13.53 -13.81
CA GLY A 237 -9.16 -14.86 -13.41
C GLY A 237 -9.75 -15.39 -12.11
N ASN A 238 -9.57 -16.71 -11.91
CA ASN A 238 -9.99 -17.48 -10.74
C ASN A 238 -11.48 -17.36 -10.39
N PRO A 239 -12.42 -17.53 -11.35
CA PRO A 239 -13.86 -17.42 -11.06
C PRO A 239 -14.31 -18.47 -10.03
N GLY A 240 -15.33 -18.13 -9.24
CA GLY A 240 -15.91 -19.00 -8.21
C GLY A 240 -15.21 -18.92 -6.84
N TYR A 241 -14.09 -18.21 -6.73
CA TYR A 241 -13.48 -17.87 -5.45
C TYR A 241 -13.90 -16.47 -4.99
N PRO A 242 -14.00 -16.20 -3.68
CA PRO A 242 -14.35 -14.87 -3.18
C PRO A 242 -13.19 -13.88 -3.33
N SER A 243 -13.53 -12.60 -3.51
CA SER A 243 -12.59 -11.48 -3.69
C SER A 243 -12.60 -10.48 -2.51
N ALA A 244 -13.14 -10.89 -1.35
CA ALA A 244 -13.30 -10.02 -0.19
C ALA A 244 -11.95 -9.64 0.46
N VAL A 245 -11.84 -8.37 0.86
CA VAL A 245 -10.73 -7.81 1.65
C VAL A 245 -11.23 -7.33 3.01
N HIS A 246 -10.32 -7.10 3.95
CA HIS A 246 -10.61 -6.93 5.37
C HIS A 246 -10.03 -5.63 5.96
N ALA A 247 -9.12 -4.96 5.25
CA ALA A 247 -8.69 -3.60 5.57
C ALA A 247 -8.08 -2.93 4.32
N GLY A 248 -8.03 -1.61 4.28
CA GLY A 248 -7.30 -0.89 3.24
C GLY A 248 -6.67 0.40 3.75
N ILE A 249 -5.46 0.69 3.26
CA ILE A 249 -4.74 1.93 3.53
C ILE A 249 -4.41 2.59 2.20
N SER A 250 -5.01 3.74 1.94
CA SER A 250 -4.77 4.54 0.75
C SER A 250 -3.90 5.75 1.07
N LEU A 251 -2.81 5.93 0.32
CA LEU A 251 -2.01 7.14 0.30
C LEU A 251 -2.33 7.95 -0.95
N SER A 252 -2.56 9.26 -0.83
CA SER A 252 -2.87 10.14 -1.97
C SER A 252 -3.90 9.53 -2.94
N GLY A 253 -4.97 8.95 -2.40
CA GLY A 253 -6.00 8.23 -3.15
C GLY A 253 -7.39 8.74 -2.83
N GLY A 254 -8.43 7.93 -3.06
CA GLY A 254 -9.81 8.39 -3.00
C GLY A 254 -10.60 8.07 -4.27
N TYR A 255 -11.66 8.84 -4.50
CA TYR A 255 -12.41 8.80 -5.76
C TYR A 255 -13.05 10.16 -6.08
N TRP A 256 -13.37 10.39 -7.36
CA TRP A 256 -14.04 11.61 -7.80
C TRP A 256 -15.55 11.48 -7.59
N LYS A 257 -16.10 12.14 -6.55
CA LYS A 257 -17.54 12.09 -6.24
C LYS A 257 -18.43 12.50 -7.41
N SER A 258 -18.07 13.54 -8.15
CA SER A 258 -18.87 14.04 -9.29
C SER A 258 -19.08 13.02 -10.41
N THR A 259 -18.15 12.09 -10.61
CA THR A 259 -18.20 11.12 -11.71
C THR A 259 -18.47 9.69 -11.25
N MET A 260 -17.95 9.31 -10.07
CA MET A 260 -17.94 7.93 -9.59
C MET A 260 -19.06 7.60 -8.62
N TRP A 261 -19.80 8.59 -8.09
CA TRP A 261 -20.85 8.36 -7.10
C TRP A 261 -21.96 7.39 -7.54
N LYS A 262 -22.19 7.27 -8.86
CA LYS A 262 -23.13 6.29 -9.43
C LYS A 262 -22.71 4.83 -9.23
N TYR A 263 -21.42 4.58 -9.02
CA TYR A 263 -20.85 3.24 -8.82
C TYR A 263 -20.72 2.86 -7.35
N ARG A 264 -21.00 3.74 -6.41
CA ARG A 264 -20.74 3.46 -4.99
C ARG A 264 -21.49 2.24 -4.47
N LYS A 265 -20.92 1.59 -3.47
CA LYS A 265 -21.63 0.67 -2.59
C LYS A 265 -22.70 1.42 -1.79
N THR A 266 -23.77 0.72 -1.45
CA THR A 266 -24.93 1.30 -0.74
C THR A 266 -25.34 0.52 0.50
N ALA A 267 -24.79 -0.68 0.71
CA ALA A 267 -25.12 -1.50 1.87
C ALA A 267 -24.26 -1.09 3.07
N VAL A 268 -24.90 -0.87 4.22
CA VAL A 268 -24.20 -0.67 5.50
C VAL A 268 -23.31 -1.87 5.81
N GLY A 269 -22.08 -1.62 6.28
CA GLY A 269 -21.09 -2.65 6.58
C GLY A 269 -20.44 -3.29 5.35
N SER A 270 -20.68 -2.78 4.13
CA SER A 270 -20.07 -3.32 2.90
C SER A 270 -18.65 -2.81 2.60
N ILE A 271 -18.18 -1.83 3.38
CA ILE A 271 -16.82 -1.29 3.34
C ILE A 271 -16.07 -1.83 4.57
N PRO A 272 -15.01 -2.64 4.39
CA PRO A 272 -14.10 -3.02 5.48
C PRO A 272 -13.37 -1.79 6.07
N PRO A 273 -12.73 -1.90 7.25
CA PRO A 273 -11.93 -0.83 7.82
C PRO A 273 -11.02 -0.12 6.81
N TYR A 274 -11.07 1.21 6.75
CA TYR A 274 -10.38 2.00 5.73
C TYR A 274 -9.61 3.19 6.31
N MET A 275 -8.33 3.29 6.00
CA MET A 275 -7.49 4.43 6.37
C MET A 275 -7.11 5.21 5.10
N ALA A 276 -7.34 6.52 5.12
CA ALA A 276 -6.81 7.45 4.13
C ALA A 276 -5.68 8.28 4.75
N ILE A 277 -4.58 8.42 4.03
CA ILE A 277 -3.41 9.23 4.41
C ILE A 277 -3.13 10.18 3.24
N HIS A 278 -3.18 11.49 3.49
CA HIS A 278 -3.15 12.44 2.37
C HIS A 278 -2.65 13.82 2.81
N ASN A 279 -1.76 14.42 2.02
CA ASN A 279 -1.34 15.80 2.23
C ASN A 279 -2.44 16.78 1.79
N THR A 280 -2.73 17.80 2.60
CA THR A 280 -3.82 18.75 2.36
C THR A 280 -3.60 19.66 1.14
N GLY A 281 -2.35 19.82 0.70
CA GLY A 281 -1.97 20.57 -0.50
C GLY A 281 -1.56 19.70 -1.69
N ASP A 282 -1.86 18.40 -1.69
CA ASP A 282 -1.57 17.51 -2.83
C ASP A 282 -2.25 18.03 -4.11
N TRP A 283 -1.43 18.42 -5.08
CA TRP A 283 -1.87 19.03 -6.34
C TRP A 283 -1.99 18.02 -7.49
N ILE A 284 -1.55 16.77 -7.27
CA ILE A 284 -1.63 15.67 -8.26
C ILE A 284 -2.94 14.92 -8.09
N VAL A 285 -3.24 14.47 -6.86
CA VAL A 285 -4.54 13.93 -6.49
C VAL A 285 -5.05 14.78 -5.34
N SER A 286 -6.05 15.61 -5.61
CA SER A 286 -6.52 16.57 -4.63
C SER A 286 -7.09 15.90 -3.37
N TYR A 287 -6.82 16.51 -2.22
CA TYR A 287 -7.17 16.00 -0.89
C TYR A 287 -8.67 15.66 -0.71
N ASP A 288 -9.57 16.38 -1.39
CA ASP A 288 -11.03 16.13 -1.34
C ASP A 288 -11.45 14.73 -1.84
N LYS A 289 -10.56 14.03 -2.56
CA LYS A 289 -10.79 12.63 -2.96
C LYS A 289 -10.73 11.69 -1.76
N ALA A 290 -9.79 11.92 -0.84
CA ALA A 290 -9.74 11.19 0.41
C ALA A 290 -10.93 11.57 1.31
N GLU A 291 -11.31 12.84 1.36
CA GLU A 291 -12.50 13.28 2.11
C GLU A 291 -13.77 12.58 1.59
N SER A 292 -13.96 12.52 0.27
CA SER A 292 -15.09 11.80 -0.35
C SER A 292 -15.12 10.30 0.01
N ALA A 293 -13.94 9.67 0.14
CA ALA A 293 -13.81 8.28 0.57
C ALA A 293 -14.24 8.10 2.03
N ILE A 294 -13.79 8.99 2.90
CA ILE A 294 -14.12 8.98 4.33
C ILE A 294 -15.61 9.27 4.56
N GLU A 295 -16.20 10.22 3.84
CA GLU A 295 -17.64 10.50 3.88
C GLU A 295 -18.48 9.26 3.57
N LEU A 296 -18.13 8.51 2.51
CA LEU A 296 -18.86 7.30 2.13
C LEU A 296 -18.64 6.16 3.14
N ALA A 297 -17.41 6.02 3.67
CA ALA A 297 -17.14 5.06 4.73
C ALA A 297 -17.98 5.34 5.98
N GLN A 298 -18.12 6.61 6.37
CA GLN A 298 -18.99 7.03 7.48
C GLN A 298 -20.47 6.78 7.17
N GLU A 299 -20.95 7.10 5.96
CA GLU A 299 -22.34 6.85 5.54
C GLU A 299 -22.71 5.37 5.63
N LEU A 300 -21.77 4.46 5.33
CA LEU A 300 -21.98 3.02 5.39
C LEU A 300 -21.52 2.37 6.71
N GLU A 301 -21.31 3.19 7.75
CA GLU A 301 -20.92 2.78 9.11
C GLU A 301 -19.63 1.94 9.18
N ALA A 302 -18.71 2.15 8.24
CA ALA A 302 -17.42 1.49 8.24
C ALA A 302 -16.44 2.18 9.21
N SER A 303 -15.62 1.40 9.91
CA SER A 303 -14.49 1.94 10.66
C SER A 303 -13.55 2.67 9.69
N ASN A 304 -13.22 3.92 9.99
CA ASN A 304 -12.42 4.74 9.10
C ASN A 304 -11.53 5.73 9.85
N TYR A 305 -10.40 6.09 9.21
CA TYR A 305 -9.45 7.05 9.74
C TYR A 305 -8.89 7.91 8.61
N LEU A 306 -8.84 9.22 8.83
CA LEU A 306 -8.19 10.18 7.92
C LEU A 306 -6.98 10.78 8.61
N LEU A 307 -5.79 10.47 8.11
CA LEU A 307 -4.53 11.10 8.53
C LEU A 307 -4.19 12.22 7.55
N SER A 308 -4.57 13.44 7.92
CA SER A 308 -4.26 14.65 7.17
C SER A 308 -2.85 15.12 7.47
N LEU A 309 -2.00 15.19 6.44
CA LEU A 309 -0.64 15.73 6.54
C LEU A 309 -0.62 17.14 5.96
N SER A 310 0.17 18.05 6.52
CA SER A 310 0.31 19.39 5.93
C SER A 310 1.24 19.37 4.71
N GLY A 311 1.19 20.43 3.89
CA GLY A 311 2.08 20.61 2.74
C GLY A 311 1.54 20.02 1.43
N ASN A 312 2.38 20.07 0.38
CA ASN A 312 1.99 19.76 -1.00
C ASN A 312 2.52 18.40 -1.49
N GLY A 313 2.90 17.51 -0.57
CA GLY A 313 3.44 16.19 -0.90
C GLY A 313 2.43 15.32 -1.66
N HIS A 314 2.96 14.34 -2.41
CA HIS A 314 2.18 13.30 -3.07
C HIS A 314 2.83 11.96 -2.77
N CYS A 315 2.05 10.95 -2.37
CA CYS A 315 2.57 9.72 -1.79
C CYS A 315 3.47 9.96 -0.57
N PRO A 316 2.91 10.51 0.53
CA PRO A 316 3.69 10.79 1.73
C PRO A 316 4.41 9.53 2.21
N ASN A 317 5.70 9.68 2.53
CA ASN A 317 6.50 8.55 2.97
C ASN A 317 6.24 8.25 4.44
N VAL A 318 5.09 7.64 4.73
CA VAL A 318 4.72 7.30 6.10
C VAL A 318 5.34 6.01 6.63
N ILE A 319 6.05 5.26 5.77
CA ILE A 319 6.53 3.91 6.07
C ILE A 319 8.00 3.91 6.47
N ILE A 320 8.84 4.74 5.84
CA ILE A 320 10.30 4.66 5.99
C ILE A 320 10.76 5.48 7.20
N PRO A 321 11.36 4.85 8.24
CA PRO A 321 11.92 5.56 9.37
C PRO A 321 12.84 6.74 8.97
N GLY A 322 12.62 7.91 9.57
CA GLY A 322 13.41 9.12 9.31
C GLY A 322 12.95 9.97 8.11
N SER A 323 11.86 9.58 7.46
CA SER A 323 11.10 10.50 6.59
C SER A 323 10.41 11.59 7.41
N ALA A 324 10.09 12.72 6.78
CA ALA A 324 9.40 13.83 7.44
C ALA A 324 7.97 13.44 7.88
N ASP A 325 7.32 12.58 7.09
CA ASP A 325 5.94 12.12 7.30
C ASP A 325 5.86 10.76 8.00
N TYR A 326 6.95 10.28 8.61
CA TYR A 326 7.01 8.94 9.18
C TYR A 326 5.87 8.70 10.17
N GLU A 327 4.96 7.77 9.85
CA GLU A 327 3.75 7.48 10.63
C GLU A 327 3.47 5.97 10.69
N PHE A 328 4.51 5.15 10.53
CA PHE A 328 4.34 3.70 10.31
C PHE A 328 3.70 2.99 11.50
N ASP A 329 3.94 3.45 12.74
CA ASP A 329 3.27 2.91 13.93
C ASP A 329 1.74 3.02 13.87
N LYS A 330 1.20 4.09 13.24
CA LYS A 330 -0.24 4.25 13.02
C LYS A 330 -0.73 3.32 11.92
N VAL A 331 0.05 3.17 10.86
CA VAL A 331 -0.23 2.23 9.76
C VAL A 331 -0.32 0.79 10.29
N VAL A 332 0.67 0.34 11.07
CA VAL A 332 0.67 -1.00 11.65
C VAL A 332 -0.41 -1.14 12.71
N GLY A 333 -0.59 -0.14 13.59
CA GLY A 333 -1.65 -0.17 14.61
C GLY A 333 -3.05 -0.28 14.02
N PHE A 334 -3.33 0.47 12.94
CA PHE A 334 -4.56 0.33 12.17
C PHE A 334 -4.77 -1.10 11.64
N LEU A 335 -3.74 -1.70 11.03
CA LEU A 335 -3.83 -3.06 10.49
C LEU A 335 -4.03 -4.10 11.59
N VAL A 336 -3.28 -3.97 12.68
CA VAL A 336 -3.35 -4.84 13.85
C VAL A 336 -4.74 -4.86 14.45
N ASN A 337 -5.36 -3.69 14.61
CA ASN A 337 -6.72 -3.56 15.15
C ASN A 337 -7.76 -4.04 14.14
N SER A 338 -7.65 -3.65 12.87
CA SER A 338 -8.61 -3.98 11.82
C SER A 338 -8.66 -5.47 11.49
N LEU A 339 -7.50 -6.13 11.48
CA LEU A 339 -7.37 -7.57 11.21
C LEU A 339 -7.36 -8.42 12.49
N ARG A 340 -7.46 -7.81 13.67
CA ARG A 340 -7.47 -8.46 15.00
C ARG A 340 -6.24 -9.35 15.26
N LEU A 341 -5.05 -8.86 14.94
CA LEU A 341 -3.81 -9.63 14.96
C LEU A 341 -3.27 -9.94 16.37
N CYS A 342 -3.53 -9.09 17.37
CA CYS A 342 -2.95 -9.29 18.71
C CYS A 342 -3.51 -10.48 19.50
N ASN A 343 -4.61 -11.08 19.04
CA ASN A 343 -5.18 -12.27 19.68
C ASN A 343 -4.46 -13.56 19.27
N GLU A 344 -3.50 -13.49 18.34
CA GLU A 344 -2.72 -14.63 17.88
C GLU A 344 -1.36 -14.64 18.58
N VAL A 345 -1.14 -15.64 19.42
CA VAL A 345 0.13 -15.82 20.14
C VAL A 345 1.22 -16.11 19.10
N ILE A 346 2.17 -15.18 18.95
CA ILE A 346 3.43 -15.46 18.27
C ILE A 346 4.19 -16.44 19.16
N VAL A 347 4.26 -17.70 18.75
CA VAL A 347 5.13 -18.67 19.42
C VAL A 347 6.52 -18.51 18.82
N PHE A 348 7.38 -17.74 19.49
CA PHE A 348 8.79 -17.71 19.14
C PHE A 348 9.41 -19.08 19.47
N PRO A 349 10.16 -19.70 18.54
CA PRO A 349 10.90 -20.93 18.82
C PRO A 349 12.04 -20.74 19.83
#